data_AF-A0A947F207-F1
#
_entry.id   AF-A0A947F207-F1
#
_cell.length_a   1.000
_cell.length_b   1.000
_cell.length_c   1.000
_cell.angle_alpha   90.00
_cell.angle_beta   90.00
_cell.angle_gamma   90.00
#
_symmetry.space_group_name_H-M   'P 1'
#
loop_
_entity.id
_entity.type
_entity.pdbx_description
1 polymer ?
#
loop_
_entity_poly.entity_id
_entity_poly.type
_entity_poly.pdbx_seq_one_letter_code
_entity_poly.pdbx_strand_id
1 'polypeptide(L)'
;IVIVIPNNEIMRRDIINYTILSSKIRVRINMGVAYDANIEKAKELIIKVAHLAEWIAKDPAPKVVVKNFGESSVDLQLRVWINDARKRMDTISYITDNVKTLFDKEGIEIPYPKRDIIIKHES
;
A
#
# COMPACT_ATOMS: atom_id res chain seq x y z
N ILE A 1 -6.22 -31.78 -29.52
CA ILE A 1 -7.23 -32.25 -28.54
C ILE A 1 -8.28 -31.15 -28.43
N VAL A 2 -9.51 -31.42 -28.86
CA VAL A 2 -10.62 -30.47 -28.81
C VAL A 2 -11.36 -30.71 -27.49
N ILE A 3 -11.47 -29.68 -26.66
CA ILE A 3 -12.24 -29.71 -25.41
C ILE A 3 -13.56 -29.01 -25.69
N VAL A 4 -14.63 -29.80 -25.83
CA VAL A 4 -16.01 -29.30 -25.88
C VAL A 4 -16.59 -29.47 -24.48
N ILE A 5 -16.91 -28.36 -23.82
CA ILE A 5 -17.54 -28.38 -22.50
C ILE A 5 -19.06 -28.33 -22.72
N PRO A 6 -19.83 -29.35 -22.26
CA PRO A 6 -21.27 -29.39 -22.44
C PRO A 6 -21.95 -28.31 -21.59
N ASN A 7 -22.89 -27.63 -22.25
CA ASN A 7 -23.44 -26.33 -21.88
C ASN A 7 -24.47 -26.36 -20.73
N ASN A 8 -24.40 -27.31 -19.78
CA ASN A 8 -25.53 -27.51 -18.85
C ASN A 8 -25.19 -27.80 -17.37
N GLU A 9 -23.95 -27.57 -16.93
CA GLU A 9 -23.57 -27.69 -15.50
C GLU A 9 -22.77 -26.45 -15.03
N ILE A 10 -23.18 -25.25 -15.47
CA ILE A 10 -22.53 -23.98 -15.09
C ILE A 10 -23.50 -23.08 -14.31
N MET A 11 -24.18 -23.61 -13.30
CA MET A 11 -25.07 -22.81 -12.45
C MET A 11 -24.65 -22.69 -10.98
N ARG A 12 -23.51 -23.26 -10.56
CA ARG A 12 -23.04 -23.16 -9.15
C ARG A 12 -21.53 -23.10 -8.97
N ARG A 13 -20.84 -22.42 -9.87
CA ARG A 13 -19.48 -21.95 -9.59
C ARG A 13 -19.44 -20.53 -10.06
N ASP A 14 -19.10 -19.60 -9.18
CA ASP A 14 -18.71 -18.25 -9.55
C ASP A 14 -17.70 -18.38 -10.68
N ILE A 15 -18.15 -18.18 -11.92
CA ILE A 15 -17.28 -18.03 -13.06
C ILE A 15 -16.62 -16.68 -12.80
N ILE A 16 -15.51 -16.69 -12.07
CA ILE A 16 -14.65 -15.53 -12.00
C ILE A 16 -14.14 -15.39 -13.43
N ASN A 17 -14.76 -14.48 -14.16
CA ASN A 17 -14.52 -14.26 -15.56
C ASN A 17 -13.14 -13.60 -15.69
N TYR A 18 -12.08 -14.41 -15.77
CA TYR A 18 -10.68 -13.97 -15.77
C TYR A 18 -10.23 -13.30 -17.08
N THR A 19 -11.13 -13.09 -18.05
CA THR A 19 -10.74 -12.70 -19.41
C THR A 19 -11.21 -11.31 -19.84
N ILE A 20 -12.11 -10.62 -19.13
CA ILE A 20 -12.69 -9.40 -19.68
C ILE A 20 -12.87 -8.31 -18.61
N LEU A 21 -12.17 -7.18 -18.81
CA LEU A 21 -12.37 -5.85 -18.19
C LEU A 21 -11.73 -5.58 -16.81
N SER A 22 -10.41 -5.74 -16.70
CA SER A 22 -9.48 -4.61 -16.47
C SER A 22 -8.11 -5.15 -16.05
N SER A 23 -7.06 -4.84 -16.80
CA SER A 23 -5.67 -4.96 -16.33
C SER A 23 -5.36 -4.04 -15.14
N LYS A 24 -6.37 -3.26 -14.74
CA LYS A 24 -6.35 -2.30 -13.65
C LYS A 24 -6.51 -3.01 -12.31
N ILE A 25 -5.44 -3.05 -11.53
CA ILE A 25 -5.47 -3.64 -10.18
C ILE A 25 -5.22 -2.57 -9.13
N ARG A 26 -5.80 -2.75 -7.94
CA ARG A 26 -5.52 -1.90 -6.78
C ARG A 26 -4.36 -2.48 -5.99
N VAL A 27 -3.29 -1.70 -5.85
CA VAL A 27 -2.13 -2.03 -5.01
C VAL A 27 -2.27 -1.31 -3.66
N ARG A 28 -1.95 -2.03 -2.59
CA ARG A 28 -1.95 -1.52 -1.21
C ARG A 28 -0.52 -1.58 -0.68
N ILE A 29 0.00 -0.45 -0.21
CA ILE A 29 1.36 -0.33 0.31
C ILE A 29 1.24 0.20 1.74
N ASN A 30 1.75 -0.57 2.70
CA ASN A 30 1.71 -0.20 4.12
C ASN A 30 3.03 0.49 4.50
N MET A 31 2.95 1.59 5.23
CA MET A 31 4.09 2.37 5.71
C MET A 31 3.82 2.80 7.15
N GLY A 32 4.78 2.63 8.04
CA GLY A 32 4.68 3.12 9.43
C GLY A 32 5.35 4.49 9.57
N VAL A 33 4.73 5.38 10.32
CA VAL A 33 5.34 6.64 10.78
C VAL A 33 5.32 6.70 12.31
N ALA A 34 6.27 7.40 12.92
CA ALA A 34 6.31 7.55 14.36
C ALA A 34 5.10 8.34 14.87
N TYR A 35 4.70 8.14 16.13
CA TYR A 35 3.50 8.77 16.71
C TYR A 35 3.59 10.29 16.84
N ASP A 36 4.80 10.80 16.97
CA ASP A 36 5.18 12.21 17.03
C ASP A 36 5.38 12.85 15.65
N ALA A 37 5.42 12.04 14.58
CA ALA A 37 5.56 12.56 13.23
C ALA A 37 4.29 13.29 12.76
N ASN A 38 4.46 14.33 11.95
CA ASN A 38 3.33 15.03 11.34
C ASN A 38 2.65 14.12 10.28
N ILE A 39 1.53 13.52 10.67
CA ILE A 39 0.77 12.55 9.85
C ILE A 39 0.24 13.20 8.56
N GLU A 40 -0.20 14.45 8.61
CA GLU A 40 -0.72 15.16 7.43
C GLU A 40 0.39 15.37 6.40
N LYS A 41 1.54 15.88 6.85
CA LYS A 41 2.74 16.02 6.01
C LYS A 41 3.18 14.67 5.44
N ALA A 42 3.20 13.61 6.25
CA ALA A 42 3.56 12.27 5.77
C ALA A 42 2.60 11.77 4.66
N LYS A 43 1.29 11.98 4.80
CA LYS A 43 0.30 11.64 3.77
C LYS A 43 0.54 12.40 2.46
N GLU A 44 0.81 13.71 2.55
CA GLU A 44 1.08 14.55 1.39
C GLU A 44 2.32 14.07 0.62
N LEU A 45 3.41 13.79 1.34
CA LEU A 45 4.65 13.29 0.75
C LEU A 45 4.45 11.93 0.06
N ILE A 46 3.71 11.01 0.69
CA ILE A 46 3.37 9.72 0.08
C ILE A 46 2.54 9.92 -1.21
N ILE A 47 1.53 10.79 -1.19
CA ILE A 47 0.69 11.08 -2.36
C ILE A 47 1.53 11.72 -3.48
N LYS A 48 2.44 12.63 -3.12
CA LYS A 48 3.37 13.27 -4.07
C LYS A 48 4.21 12.23 -4.79
N VAL A 49 4.80 11.26 -4.06
CA VAL A 49 5.58 10.17 -4.67
C VAL A 49 4.71 9.30 -5.58
N ALA A 50 3.46 9.00 -5.18
CA ALA A 50 2.53 8.26 -6.02
C ALA A 50 2.17 8.98 -7.32
N HIS A 51 2.13 10.31 -7.33
CA HIS A 51 1.91 11.10 -8.54
C HIS A 51 3.12 11.19 -9.48
N LEU A 52 4.33 10.93 -8.99
CA LEU A 52 5.55 10.89 -9.81
C LEU A 52 5.64 9.60 -10.65
N ALA A 53 4.98 8.52 -10.21
CA ALA A 53 4.96 7.26 -10.96
C ALA A 53 3.95 7.30 -12.11
N GLU A 54 4.42 7.40 -13.35
CA GLU A 54 3.58 7.58 -14.54
C GLU A 54 2.60 6.42 -14.80
N TRP A 55 2.92 5.21 -14.33
CA TRP A 55 2.07 4.02 -14.51
C TRP A 55 0.97 3.88 -13.45
N ILE A 56 0.95 4.76 -12.44
CA ILE A 56 -0.13 4.85 -11.48
C ILE A 56 -1.29 5.65 -12.10
N ALA A 57 -2.49 5.09 -12.04
CA ALA A 57 -3.68 5.75 -12.56
C ALA A 57 -3.99 7.03 -11.76
N LYS A 58 -4.27 8.11 -12.48
CA LYS A 58 -4.72 9.39 -11.90
C LYS A 58 -6.18 9.34 -11.46
N ASP A 59 -6.98 8.47 -12.08
CA ASP A 59 -8.35 8.20 -11.72
C ASP A 59 -8.59 6.68 -11.64
N PRO A 60 -9.01 6.10 -10.50
CA PRO A 60 -9.15 6.76 -9.20
C PRO A 60 -7.82 7.25 -8.63
N ALA A 61 -7.83 8.43 -8.03
CA ALA A 61 -6.64 9.07 -7.48
C ALA A 61 -5.99 8.25 -6.34
N PRO A 62 -4.65 8.35 -6.18
CA PRO A 62 -3.95 7.83 -5.01
C PRO A 62 -4.56 8.32 -3.71
N LYS A 63 -4.78 7.42 -2.75
CA LYS A 63 -5.29 7.79 -1.43
C LYS A 63 -4.47 7.15 -0.33
N VAL A 64 -4.10 7.94 0.66
CA VAL A 64 -3.47 7.46 1.89
C VAL A 64 -4.49 7.48 3.00
N VAL A 65 -4.58 6.37 3.74
CA VAL A 65 -5.44 6.24 4.91
C VAL A 65 -4.63 5.80 6.12
N VAL A 66 -5.04 6.22 7.31
CA VAL A 66 -4.57 5.60 8.54
C VAL A 66 -5.28 4.25 8.64
N LYS A 67 -4.51 3.16 8.63
CA LYS A 67 -5.01 1.80 8.69
C LYS A 67 -5.23 1.36 10.13
N ASN A 68 -4.28 1.63 11.01
CA ASN A 68 -4.31 1.24 12.41
C ASN A 68 -3.32 2.07 13.24
N PHE A 69 -3.47 1.99 14.56
CA PHE A 69 -2.46 2.41 15.53
C PHE A 69 -1.72 1.15 16.02
N GLY A 70 -0.47 0.98 15.61
CA GLY A 70 0.39 -0.15 15.97
C GLY A 70 1.15 0.09 17.28
N GLU A 71 1.86 -0.92 17.76
CA GLU A 71 2.57 -0.85 19.06
C GLU A 71 3.64 0.24 19.12
N SER A 72 4.30 0.56 18.00
CA SER A 72 5.33 1.61 17.94
C SER A 72 5.16 2.56 16.75
N SER A 73 4.07 2.43 15.98
CA SER A 73 3.85 3.17 14.73
C SER A 73 2.39 3.55 14.51
N VAL A 74 2.16 4.67 13.83
CA VAL A 74 0.90 4.91 13.12
C VAL A 74 1.00 4.26 11.74
N ASP A 75 0.15 3.26 11.49
CA ASP A 75 0.18 2.50 10.25
C ASP A 75 -0.60 3.25 9.17
N LEU A 76 0.11 3.75 8.17
CA LEU A 76 -0.46 4.34 6.96
C LEU A 76 -0.57 3.28 5.86
N GLN A 77 -1.58 3.41 5.02
CA GLN A 77 -1.75 2.60 3.83
C GLN A 77 -2.03 3.48 2.62
N LEU A 78 -1.10 3.46 1.66
CA LEU A 78 -1.32 3.99 0.33
C LEU A 78 -2.14 2.98 -0.50
N ARG A 79 -3.16 3.49 -1.19
CA ARG A 79 -4.00 2.76 -2.12
C ARG A 79 -3.90 3.43 -3.49
N VAL A 80 -3.38 2.69 -4.46
CA VAL A 80 -3.20 3.16 -5.84
C VAL A 80 -3.77 2.14 -6.81
N TRP A 81 -4.20 2.61 -7.97
CA TRP A 81 -4.59 1.74 -9.07
C TRP A 81 -3.48 1.76 -10.13
N ILE A 82 -3.09 0.60 -10.64
CA ILE A 82 -2.13 0.48 -11.74
C ILE A 82 -2.81 -0.22 -12.90
N ASN A 83 -2.50 0.18 -14.13
CA ASN A 83 -3.12 -0.38 -15.34
C ASN A 83 -2.44 -1.66 -15.84
N ASP A 84 -1.32 -2.06 -15.25
CA ASP A 84 -0.62 -3.31 -15.57
C ASP A 84 -0.28 -4.06 -14.28
N ALA A 85 -0.91 -5.21 -14.08
CA ALA A 85 -0.70 -6.06 -12.91
C ALA A 85 0.76 -6.52 -12.74
N ARG A 86 1.54 -6.61 -13.83
CA ARG A 86 2.95 -7.02 -13.78
C ARG A 86 3.82 -5.99 -13.07
N LYS A 87 3.46 -4.71 -13.12
CA LYS A 87 4.16 -3.61 -12.43
C LYS A 87 3.88 -3.54 -10.93
N ARG A 88 3.15 -4.51 -10.35
CA ARG A 88 2.78 -4.50 -8.94
C ARG A 88 4.01 -4.42 -8.04
N MET A 89 5.01 -5.26 -8.27
CA MET A 89 6.21 -5.31 -7.44
C MET A 89 7.06 -4.05 -7.62
N ASP A 90 7.24 -3.60 -8.86
CA ASP A 90 7.97 -2.36 -9.19
C ASP A 90 7.32 -1.15 -8.54
N THR A 91 5.99 -1.09 -8.53
CA THR A 91 5.23 -0.02 -7.86
C THR A 91 5.49 -0.01 -6.36
N ILE A 92 5.47 -1.18 -5.72
CA ILE A 92 5.73 -1.27 -4.28
C ILE A 92 7.16 -0.81 -3.97
N SER A 93 8.16 -1.28 -4.72
CA SER A 93 9.56 -0.87 -4.53
C SER A 93 9.73 0.62 -4.75
N TYR A 94 9.30 1.13 -5.91
CA TYR A 94 9.43 2.54 -6.28
C TYR A 94 8.83 3.47 -5.23
N ILE A 95 7.60 3.18 -4.78
CA ILE A 95 6.97 4.01 -3.74
C ILE A 95 7.77 3.92 -2.44
N THR A 96 8.14 2.72 -1.99
CA THR A 96 8.82 2.54 -0.70
C THR A 96 10.17 3.26 -0.67
N ASP A 97 10.96 3.13 -1.73
CA ASP A 97 12.31 3.72 -1.82
C ASP A 97 12.25 5.27 -1.90
N ASN A 98 11.35 5.79 -2.71
CA ASN A 98 11.20 7.24 -2.89
C ASN A 98 10.53 7.90 -1.67
N VAL A 99 9.55 7.23 -1.04
CA VAL A 99 8.95 7.70 0.21
C VAL A 99 10.00 7.73 1.32
N LYS A 100 10.82 6.68 1.46
CA LYS A 100 11.90 6.65 2.46
C LYS A 100 12.85 7.84 2.28
N THR A 101 13.32 8.05 1.06
CA THR A 101 14.22 9.17 0.73
C THR A 101 13.58 10.52 1.04
N LEU A 102 12.30 10.68 0.70
CA LEU A 102 11.58 11.93 0.93
C LEU A 102 11.28 12.17 2.41
N PHE A 103 10.99 11.11 3.17
CA PHE A 103 10.79 11.18 4.63
C PHE A 103 12.07 11.61 5.33
N ASP A 104 13.21 11.02 4.96
CA ASP A 104 14.52 11.40 5.51
C ASP A 104 14.86 12.88 5.21
N LYS A 105 14.55 13.35 4.00
CA LYS A 105 14.76 14.75 3.60
C LYS A 105 13.84 15.74 4.34
N GLU A 106 12.61 15.33 4.63
CA GLU A 106 11.57 16.19 5.20
C GLU A 106 11.45 16.07 6.74
N GLY A 107 12.29 15.23 7.36
CA GLY A 107 12.34 15.00 8.80
C GLY A 107 11.18 14.16 9.35
N ILE A 108 10.61 13.27 8.55
CA ILE A 108 9.58 12.33 9.01
C ILE A 108 10.26 11.09 9.59
N GLU A 109 10.14 10.90 10.91
CA GLU A 109 10.71 9.75 11.59
C GLU A 109 9.94 8.47 11.22
N ILE A 110 10.70 7.46 10.77
CA ILE A 110 10.20 6.10 10.58
C ILE A 110 10.47 5.35 11.88
N PRO A 111 9.44 4.75 12.49
CA PRO A 111 9.55 4.19 13.82
C PRO A 111 10.41 2.92 13.76
N TYR A 112 11.35 2.85 14.69
CA TYR A 112 11.99 1.60 15.07
C TYR A 112 11.23 1.02 16.27
N PRO A 113 11.22 -0.30 16.46
CA PRO A 113 10.59 -0.91 17.63
C PRO A 113 11.22 -0.34 18.91
N LYS A 114 10.43 0.40 19.70
CA LYS A 114 10.83 0.94 21.01
C LYS A 114 10.39 -0.07 22.08
N ARG A 115 11.29 -0.42 23.00
CA ARG A 115 10.98 -1.22 24.19
C ARG A 115 11.27 -0.37 25.43
N ASP A 116 10.22 0.01 26.15
CA ASP A 116 10.35 0.65 27.45
C ASP A 116 10.56 -0.41 28.53
N ILE A 117 11.70 -0.34 29.23
CA ILE A 117 12.02 -1.21 30.36
C ILE A 117 11.82 -0.41 31.64
N ILE A 118 10.76 -0.73 32.39
CA ILE A 118 10.53 -0.14 33.72
C ILE A 118 11.22 -1.02 34.74
N ILE A 119 12.36 -0.55 35.29
CA ILE A 119 13.04 -1.23 36.39
C ILE A 119 12.37 -0.79 37.69
N LYS A 120 11.68 -1.72 38.35
CA LYS A 120 11.18 -1.52 39.72
C LYS A 120 12.23 -2.06 40.69
N HIS A 121 12.77 -1.19 41.54
CA HIS A 121 13.53 -1.63 42.71
C HIS A 121 12.53 -1.96 43.83
N GLU A 122 12.34 -3.24 44.13
CA GLU A 122 11.85 -3.65 45.44
C GLU A 122 13.01 -3.53 46.44
N SER A 123 12.80 -2.73 47.48
CA SER A 123 13.68 -2.64 48.65
C SER A 123 13.19 -3.57 49.74
#